data_AF-A0AAD7ND84-F1
#
_entry.id   AF-A0AAD7ND84-F1
#
_cell.length_a   1.000
_cell.length_b   1.000
_cell.length_c   1.000
_cell.angle_alpha   90.00
_cell.angle_beta   90.00
_cell.angle_gamma   90.00
#
_symmetry.space_group_name_H-M   'P 1'
#
loop_
_entity.id
_entity.type
_entity.pdbx_description
1 polymer ?
#
loop_
_entity_poly.entity_id
_entity_poly.type
_entity_poly.pdbx_seq_one_letter_code
_entity_poly.pdbx_strand_id
1 'polypeptide(L)'
;MSFSLLPNELVLVILASIPPSGIEAFALIDTRCHALSLPALTVHLKHKHHAAAMHARFLHYPTRKSYKDLIEKGLVEKGMLPNLEYLQLNGDLHWLRAQTPEVAAEHDGWPRGRAANSQSLGLTLPAGFATFIGSQALIERLHLGGNTIELGELFKCTLQQDGGKGGHVVRFMCDQQGCGYWGLYMDTAGHSCVVHTESWDDFFCGCCEAGRYAAYAHPPVAHEAIVEAAASLRFVCVDAEWEEWMANMYFDGWIWGALWAEREVVGWDLEYVRHFERQKDTVFGGGHEKADRFE
;
A
#
# COMPACT_ATOMS: atom_id res chain seq x y z
N MET A 1 20.31 -4.99 -31.81
CA MET A 1 21.10 -6.11 -31.24
C MET A 1 20.13 -7.27 -31.07
N SER A 2 20.47 -8.50 -31.49
CA SER A 2 19.52 -9.62 -31.41
C SER A 2 19.73 -10.41 -30.12
N PHE A 3 18.68 -10.54 -29.28
CA PHE A 3 18.71 -11.39 -28.08
C PHE A 3 18.98 -12.86 -28.40
N SER A 4 18.64 -13.29 -29.62
CA SER A 4 18.91 -14.64 -30.11
C SER A 4 20.39 -15.03 -30.08
N LEU A 5 21.32 -14.06 -30.16
CA LEU A 5 22.77 -14.31 -30.19
C LEU A 5 23.43 -14.29 -28.81
N LEU A 6 22.72 -13.83 -27.77
CA LEU A 6 23.27 -13.80 -26.41
C LEU A 6 23.19 -15.19 -25.77
N PRO A 7 24.12 -15.59 -24.90
CA PRO A 7 23.97 -16.75 -24.01
C PRO A 7 22.77 -16.61 -23.07
N ASN A 8 22.19 -17.73 -22.61
CA ASN A 8 21.00 -17.72 -21.73
C ASN A 8 21.26 -16.94 -20.44
N GLU A 9 22.47 -17.03 -19.91
CA GLU A 9 22.92 -16.38 -18.70
C GLU A 9 22.82 -14.86 -18.82
N LEU A 10 23.22 -14.30 -19.97
CA LEU A 10 23.10 -12.85 -20.21
C LEU A 10 21.64 -12.42 -20.39
N VAL A 11 20.82 -13.25 -21.05
CA VAL A 11 19.38 -12.97 -21.20
C VAL A 11 18.69 -12.97 -19.84
N LEU A 12 19.06 -13.89 -18.93
CA LEU A 12 18.53 -13.94 -17.57
C LEU A 12 19.00 -12.73 -16.72
N VAL A 13 20.24 -12.26 -16.89
CA VAL A 13 20.71 -11.03 -16.22
C VAL A 13 19.92 -9.81 -16.71
N ILE A 14 19.65 -9.73 -18.03
CA ILE A 14 18.80 -8.68 -18.60
C ILE A 14 17.39 -8.78 -18.03
N LEU A 15 16.77 -9.97 -18.05
CA LEU A 15 15.44 -10.21 -17.51
C LEU A 15 15.34 -9.81 -16.03
N ALA A 16 16.35 -10.13 -15.22
CA ALA A 16 16.40 -9.75 -13.80
C ALA A 16 16.50 -8.22 -13.58
N SER A 17 16.90 -7.47 -14.62
CA SER A 17 16.97 -6.01 -14.61
C SER A 17 15.72 -5.36 -15.21
N ILE A 18 14.78 -6.15 -15.75
CA ILE A 18 13.55 -5.64 -16.35
C ILE A 18 12.49 -5.46 -15.27
N PRO A 19 11.85 -4.28 -15.19
CA PRO A 19 10.72 -4.06 -14.29
C PRO A 19 9.59 -5.07 -14.57
N PRO A 20 8.86 -5.59 -13.57
CA PRO A 20 7.65 -6.40 -13.74
C PRO A 20 6.71 -5.94 -14.85
N SER A 21 6.45 -4.62 -14.95
CA SER A 21 5.66 -4.01 -16.03
C SER A 21 6.21 -4.26 -17.44
N GLY A 22 7.52 -4.45 -17.59
CA GLY A 22 8.23 -4.74 -18.85
C GLY A 22 8.36 -6.22 -19.18
N ILE A 23 8.06 -7.14 -18.25
CA ILE A 23 8.23 -8.59 -18.45
C ILE A 23 7.35 -9.11 -19.58
N GLU A 24 6.10 -8.64 -19.67
CA GLU A 24 5.19 -9.05 -20.75
C GLU A 24 5.76 -8.65 -22.13
N ALA A 25 6.26 -7.41 -22.26
CA ALA A 25 6.85 -6.93 -23.51
C ALA A 25 8.12 -7.71 -23.88
N PHE A 26 8.96 -8.04 -22.90
CA PHE A 26 10.16 -8.84 -23.13
C PHE A 26 9.84 -10.28 -23.55
N ALA A 27 8.83 -10.89 -22.95
CA ALA A 27 8.36 -12.23 -23.31
C ALA A 27 7.82 -12.29 -24.76
N LEU A 28 7.38 -11.17 -25.33
CA LEU A 28 6.88 -11.09 -26.71
C LEU A 28 7.99 -10.97 -27.78
N ILE A 29 9.26 -10.81 -27.39
CA ILE A 29 10.37 -10.62 -28.35
C ILE A 29 10.54 -11.84 -29.26
N ASP A 30 10.68 -13.03 -28.66
CA ASP A 30 10.76 -14.31 -29.36
C ASP A 30 10.43 -15.48 -28.41
N THR A 31 10.31 -16.69 -28.97
CA THR A 31 9.98 -17.91 -28.21
C THR A 31 10.97 -18.23 -27.09
N ARG A 32 12.25 -17.85 -27.25
CA ARG A 32 13.29 -18.10 -26.25
C ARG A 32 13.17 -17.10 -25.10
N CYS A 33 12.97 -15.81 -25.38
CA CYS A 33 12.67 -14.82 -24.35
C CYS A 33 11.40 -15.20 -23.57
N HIS A 34 10.33 -15.63 -24.26
CA HIS A 34 9.13 -16.14 -23.61
C HIS A 34 9.43 -17.28 -22.62
N ALA A 35 10.19 -18.30 -23.08
CA ALA A 35 10.53 -19.46 -22.24
C ALA A 35 11.36 -19.08 -21.01
N LEU A 36 12.34 -18.18 -21.17
CA LEU A 36 13.18 -17.70 -20.06
C LEU A 36 12.41 -16.80 -19.09
N SER A 37 11.41 -16.05 -19.58
CA SER A 37 10.56 -15.18 -18.77
C SER A 37 9.44 -15.89 -18.01
N LEU A 38 9.15 -17.15 -18.34
CA LEU A 38 7.97 -17.84 -17.82
C LEU A 38 7.84 -17.81 -16.28
N PRO A 39 8.91 -18.00 -15.47
CA PRO A 39 8.81 -17.90 -14.02
C PRO A 39 8.37 -16.50 -13.56
N ALA A 40 9.00 -15.45 -14.09
CA ALA A 40 8.73 -14.07 -13.71
C ALA A 40 7.35 -13.59 -14.23
N LEU A 41 6.99 -14.01 -15.45
CA LEU A 41 5.69 -13.76 -16.06
C LEU A 41 4.56 -14.42 -15.26
N THR A 42 4.78 -15.65 -14.76
CA THR A 42 3.78 -16.35 -13.94
C THR A 42 3.50 -15.58 -12.64
N VAL A 43 4.54 -15.08 -11.98
CA VAL A 43 4.39 -14.25 -10.78
C VAL A 43 3.66 -12.95 -11.10
N HIS A 44 4.08 -12.24 -12.16
CA HIS A 44 3.46 -10.99 -12.59
C HIS A 44 1.97 -11.15 -12.93
N LEU A 45 1.63 -12.17 -13.73
CA LEU A 45 0.24 -12.45 -14.11
C LEU A 45 -0.61 -12.87 -12.90
N LYS A 46 -0.05 -13.65 -11.97
CA LYS A 46 -0.74 -14.00 -10.72
C LYS A 46 -1.08 -12.74 -9.92
N HIS A 47 -0.13 -11.82 -9.78
CA HIS A 47 -0.34 -10.55 -9.09
C HIS A 47 -1.41 -9.70 -9.79
N LYS A 48 -1.33 -9.53 -11.11
CA LYS A 48 -2.31 -8.80 -11.92
C LYS A 48 -3.72 -9.38 -11.82
N HIS A 49 -3.84 -10.71 -11.87
CA HIS A 49 -5.12 -11.41 -11.70
C HIS A 49 -5.68 -11.25 -10.29
N HIS A 50 -4.83 -11.33 -9.27
CA HIS A 50 -5.22 -11.09 -7.88
C HIS A 50 -5.75 -9.66 -7.69
N ALA A 51 -5.01 -8.65 -8.15
CA ALA A 51 -5.43 -7.25 -8.09
C ALA A 51 -6.75 -7.00 -8.83
N ALA A 52 -6.90 -7.55 -10.03
CA ALA A 52 -8.16 -7.49 -10.77
C ALA A 52 -9.32 -8.16 -10.00
N ALA A 53 -9.08 -9.30 -9.35
CA ALA A 53 -10.07 -9.98 -8.55
C ALA A 53 -10.48 -9.17 -7.32
N MET A 54 -9.55 -8.47 -6.66
CA MET A 54 -9.86 -7.61 -5.50
C MET A 54 -10.64 -6.35 -5.91
N HIS A 55 -10.23 -5.70 -7.01
CA HIS A 55 -10.94 -4.55 -7.57
C HIS A 55 -12.34 -4.89 -8.12
N ALA A 56 -12.56 -6.13 -8.56
CA ALA A 56 -13.90 -6.57 -8.95
C ALA A 56 -14.82 -6.84 -7.74
N ARG A 57 -14.24 -7.08 -6.55
CA ARG A 57 -15.00 -7.38 -5.32
C ARG A 57 -15.40 -6.13 -4.56
N PHE A 58 -14.47 -5.20 -4.40
CA PHE A 58 -14.68 -3.98 -3.63
C PHE A 58 -14.69 -2.77 -4.54
N LEU A 59 -15.40 -1.72 -4.14
CA LEU A 59 -15.27 -0.42 -4.81
C LEU A 59 -13.81 0.03 -4.75
N HIS A 60 -13.29 0.52 -5.87
CA HIS A 60 -11.92 1.03 -5.93
C HIS A 60 -11.91 2.47 -5.41
N TYR A 61 -11.12 2.72 -4.37
CA TYR A 61 -10.87 4.07 -3.90
C TYR A 61 -9.58 4.59 -4.53
N PRO A 62 -9.59 5.72 -5.25
CA PRO A 62 -8.37 6.33 -5.75
C PRO A 62 -7.60 6.96 -4.57
N THR A 63 -6.82 6.15 -3.86
CA THR A 63 -6.06 6.51 -2.65
C THR A 63 -4.78 7.26 -2.96
N ARG A 64 -4.86 8.43 -3.59
CA ARG A 64 -3.64 9.16 -4.01
C ARG A 64 -3.70 10.67 -3.79
N LYS A 65 -4.19 11.12 -2.62
CA LYS A 65 -4.19 12.54 -2.24
C LYS A 65 -2.79 13.11 -1.97
N SER A 66 -1.85 12.32 -1.43
CA SER A 66 -0.45 12.71 -1.12
C SER A 66 0.33 13.20 -2.34
N TYR A 67 -0.01 12.70 -3.53
CA TYR A 67 0.65 13.04 -4.79
C TYR A 67 0.44 14.48 -5.21
N LYS A 68 -0.65 15.11 -4.77
CA LYS A 68 -0.93 16.50 -5.11
C LYS A 68 0.19 17.41 -4.62
N ASP A 69 0.66 17.23 -3.38
CA ASP A 69 1.70 18.08 -2.79
C ASP A 69 3.05 17.87 -3.50
N LEU A 70 3.37 16.63 -3.89
CA LEU A 70 4.57 16.33 -4.69
C LEU A 70 4.55 16.99 -6.06
N ILE A 71 3.38 17.00 -6.71
CA ILE A 71 3.18 17.68 -8.00
C ILE A 71 3.32 19.19 -7.83
N GLU A 72 2.70 19.77 -6.79
CA GLU A 72 2.76 21.21 -6.52
C GLU A 72 4.17 21.70 -6.19
N LYS A 73 4.99 20.84 -5.55
CA LYS A 73 6.41 21.11 -5.27
C LYS A 73 7.34 20.80 -6.46
N GLY A 74 6.80 20.31 -7.58
CA GLY A 74 7.58 19.97 -8.77
C GLY A 74 8.51 18.77 -8.59
N LEU A 75 8.27 17.94 -7.57
CA LEU A 75 9.07 16.74 -7.30
C LEU A 75 8.67 15.57 -8.21
N VAL A 76 7.41 15.56 -8.66
CA VAL A 76 6.88 14.55 -9.59
C VAL A 76 5.95 15.22 -10.60
N GLU A 77 5.87 14.68 -11.81
CA GLU A 77 4.92 15.16 -12.82
C GLU A 77 3.52 14.62 -12.54
N LYS A 78 2.48 15.35 -12.97
CA LYS A 78 1.10 14.88 -12.88
C LYS A 78 0.93 13.57 -13.66
N GLY A 79 0.38 12.55 -13.00
CA GLY A 79 0.17 11.23 -13.59
C GLY A 79 1.35 10.27 -13.41
N MET A 80 2.43 10.71 -12.75
CA MET A 80 3.45 9.78 -12.27
C MET A 80 2.95 9.01 -11.06
N LEU A 81 3.27 7.72 -11.01
CA LEU A 81 3.04 6.84 -9.87
C LEU A 81 4.40 6.36 -9.34
N PRO A 82 4.51 5.99 -8.06
CA PRO A 82 5.75 5.44 -7.55
C PRO A 82 5.95 4.07 -8.19
N ASN A 83 7.13 3.82 -8.74
CA ASN A 83 7.53 2.47 -9.08
C ASN A 83 8.06 1.80 -7.80
N LEU A 84 7.31 0.82 -7.28
CA LEU A 84 7.72 0.04 -6.11
C LEU A 84 8.53 -1.22 -6.49
N GLU A 85 8.71 -1.51 -7.77
CA GLU A 85 9.31 -2.76 -8.24
C GLU A 85 10.80 -2.90 -7.85
N TYR A 86 11.48 -1.79 -7.54
CA TYR A 86 12.84 -1.83 -7.01
C TYR A 86 12.88 -2.28 -5.54
N LEU A 87 11.75 -2.16 -4.83
CA LEU A 87 11.58 -2.70 -3.49
C LEU A 87 11.26 -4.20 -3.64
N GLN A 88 12.10 -5.08 -3.11
CA GLN A 88 11.80 -6.52 -3.15
C GLN A 88 10.71 -6.82 -2.11
N LEU A 89 9.43 -6.67 -2.49
CA LEU A 89 8.27 -6.88 -1.63
C LEU A 89 8.01 -8.39 -1.42
N ASN A 90 8.79 -9.00 -0.54
CA ASN A 90 8.89 -10.45 -0.36
C ASN A 90 8.54 -10.92 1.08
N GLY A 91 8.11 -10.00 1.95
CA GLY A 91 7.76 -10.28 3.34
C GLY A 91 8.85 -10.06 4.38
N ASP A 92 10.09 -9.79 3.97
CA ASP A 92 11.21 -9.53 4.89
C ASP A 92 11.28 -8.07 5.39
N LEU A 93 10.60 -7.15 4.69
CA LEU A 93 10.51 -5.72 4.98
C LEU A 93 11.87 -5.02 5.12
N HIS A 94 12.90 -5.46 4.39
CA HIS A 94 14.24 -4.83 4.41
C HIS A 94 14.23 -3.37 3.94
N TRP A 95 13.22 -2.98 3.16
CA TRP A 95 13.00 -1.62 2.69
C TRP A 95 12.43 -0.69 3.77
N LEU A 96 11.77 -1.23 4.80
CA LEU A 96 11.19 -0.48 5.91
C LEU A 96 12.29 -0.12 6.90
N ARG A 97 13.13 0.87 6.59
CA ARG A 97 14.32 1.21 7.37
C ARG A 97 14.00 2.12 8.55
N ALA A 98 14.84 2.06 9.58
CA ALA A 98 14.77 3.03 10.66
C ALA A 98 15.23 4.39 10.14
N GLN A 99 14.52 5.45 10.53
CA GLN A 99 14.96 6.82 10.26
C GLN A 99 16.18 7.19 11.12
N THR A 100 16.83 8.29 10.74
CA THR A 100 17.92 8.85 11.54
C THR A 100 17.42 9.26 12.93
N PRO A 101 18.26 9.20 13.98
CA PRO A 101 17.85 9.61 15.34
C PRO A 101 17.28 11.03 15.40
N GLU A 102 17.81 11.93 14.57
CA GLU A 102 17.36 13.32 14.46
C GLU A 102 15.91 13.38 13.96
N VAL A 103 15.60 12.69 12.86
CA VAL A 103 14.24 12.61 12.32
C VAL A 103 13.31 11.87 13.27
N ALA A 104 13.77 10.78 13.91
CA ALA A 104 12.95 10.03 14.86
C ALA A 104 12.56 10.86 16.10
N ALA A 105 13.49 11.68 16.62
CA ALA A 105 13.26 12.51 17.80
C ALA A 105 12.18 13.59 17.58
N GLU A 106 12.03 14.09 16.34
CA GLU A 106 10.96 15.04 15.98
C GLU A 106 9.55 14.45 16.16
N HIS A 107 9.43 13.11 16.20
CA HIS A 107 8.15 12.40 16.25
C HIS A 107 7.94 11.59 17.54
N ASP A 108 8.75 11.81 18.58
CA ASP A 108 8.73 11.02 19.82
C ASP A 108 7.39 11.10 20.60
N GLY A 109 6.52 12.06 20.28
CA GLY A 109 5.19 12.22 20.87
C GLY A 109 4.03 11.55 20.13
N TRP A 110 4.29 10.85 19.02
CA TRP A 110 3.24 10.32 18.15
C TRP A 110 2.76 8.94 18.63
N PRO A 111 1.49 8.56 18.37
CA PRO A 111 0.99 7.28 18.80
C PRO A 111 1.85 6.13 18.27
N ARG A 112 2.32 5.27 19.16
CA ARG A 112 3.07 4.07 18.80
C ARG A 112 2.10 2.90 18.73
N GLY A 113 2.17 2.12 17.65
CA GLY A 113 1.36 0.91 17.55
C GLY A 113 1.81 -0.15 18.54
N ARG A 114 1.00 -1.19 18.70
CA ARG A 114 1.33 -2.37 19.51
C ARG A 114 1.36 -3.61 18.63
N ALA A 115 2.44 -4.39 18.75
CA ALA A 115 2.49 -5.70 18.14
C ALA A 115 1.37 -6.60 18.69
N ALA A 116 0.80 -7.45 17.85
CA ALA A 116 -0.31 -8.32 18.23
C ALA A 116 -0.04 -9.78 17.85
N ASN A 117 -0.66 -10.70 18.60
CA ASN A 117 -0.45 -12.13 18.45
C ASN A 117 -1.45 -12.72 17.45
N SER A 118 -0.96 -13.27 16.34
CA SER A 118 -1.74 -13.68 15.17
C SER A 118 -2.24 -15.13 15.16
N GLN A 119 -2.04 -15.88 16.25
CA GLN A 119 -2.10 -17.35 16.22
C GLN A 119 -3.49 -18.00 16.10
N SER A 120 -4.61 -17.28 16.18
CA SER A 120 -5.94 -17.91 16.46
C SER A 120 -6.94 -18.01 15.30
N LEU A 121 -6.63 -17.55 14.07
CA LEU A 121 -7.69 -17.30 13.08
C LEU A 121 -7.86 -18.34 11.97
N GLY A 122 -6.96 -19.31 11.80
CA GLY A 122 -7.05 -20.31 10.73
C GLY A 122 -6.97 -19.73 9.30
N LEU A 123 -6.67 -18.44 9.18
CA LEU A 123 -6.43 -17.71 7.94
C LEU A 123 -4.94 -17.59 7.70
N THR A 124 -4.53 -17.56 6.43
CA THR A 124 -3.13 -17.30 6.07
C THR A 124 -2.91 -15.80 5.97
N LEU A 125 -2.13 -15.25 6.90
CA LEU A 125 -1.71 -13.85 6.82
C LEU A 125 -0.65 -13.68 5.72
N PRO A 126 -0.65 -12.55 4.98
CA PRO A 126 0.48 -12.17 4.15
C PRO A 126 1.77 -12.15 4.97
N ALA A 127 2.86 -12.67 4.41
CA ALA A 127 4.13 -12.81 5.14
C ALA A 127 4.63 -11.46 5.68
N GLY A 128 4.64 -10.41 4.84
CA GLY A 128 5.00 -9.07 5.27
C GLY A 128 4.11 -8.54 6.40
N PHE A 129 2.80 -8.75 6.31
CA PHE A 129 1.87 -8.33 7.35
C PHE A 129 2.18 -9.01 8.70
N ALA A 130 2.40 -10.33 8.69
CA ALA A 130 2.73 -11.09 9.88
C ALA A 130 4.07 -10.65 10.49
N THR A 131 5.09 -10.43 9.66
CA THR A 131 6.40 -9.91 10.08
C THR A 131 6.25 -8.53 10.74
N PHE A 132 5.50 -7.64 10.09
CA PHE A 132 5.30 -6.26 10.56
C PHE A 132 4.57 -6.20 11.89
N ILE A 133 3.40 -6.84 11.97
CA ILE A 133 2.54 -6.75 13.15
C ILE A 133 3.11 -7.52 14.36
N GLY A 134 4.05 -8.43 14.12
CA GLY A 134 4.82 -9.11 15.16
C GLY A 134 6.02 -8.32 15.69
N SER A 135 6.32 -7.14 15.13
CA SER A 135 7.55 -6.38 15.44
C SER A 135 7.27 -4.93 15.79
N GLN A 136 7.34 -4.62 17.08
CA GLN A 136 7.27 -3.24 17.58
C GLN A 136 8.31 -2.34 16.90
N ALA A 137 9.52 -2.86 16.69
CA ALA A 137 10.62 -2.13 16.07
C ALA A 137 10.40 -1.81 14.58
N LEU A 138 9.49 -2.51 13.89
CA LEU A 138 9.07 -2.17 12.53
C LEU A 138 7.94 -1.13 12.55
N ILE A 139 6.97 -1.30 13.45
CA ILE A 139 5.86 -0.35 13.63
C ILE A 139 6.40 1.06 13.97
N GLU A 140 7.41 1.16 14.83
CA GLU A 140 8.03 2.43 15.23
C GLU A 140 8.80 3.15 14.11
N ARG A 141 8.96 2.54 12.93
CA ARG A 141 9.61 3.17 11.76
C ARG A 141 8.66 4.00 10.92
N LEU A 142 7.35 3.89 11.15
CA LEU A 142 6.34 4.60 10.38
C LEU A 142 6.10 6.00 10.91
N HIS A 143 5.95 6.94 9.99
CA HIS A 143 5.33 8.22 10.29
C HIS A 143 3.81 8.07 10.20
N LEU A 144 3.11 7.97 11.33
CA LEU A 144 1.69 7.57 11.35
C LEU A 144 0.67 8.71 11.15
N GLY A 145 1.06 9.98 11.09
CA GLY A 145 0.08 11.06 10.85
C GLY A 145 -0.93 11.28 11.99
N GLY A 146 -0.71 10.73 13.19
CA GLY A 146 -1.72 10.59 14.24
C GLY A 146 -2.49 9.25 14.19
N ASN A 147 -2.34 8.45 13.14
CA ASN A 147 -2.92 7.10 13.11
C ASN A 147 -2.29 6.20 14.18
N THR A 148 -3.00 5.13 14.53
CA THR A 148 -2.54 4.11 15.47
C THR A 148 -2.61 2.74 14.81
N ILE A 149 -1.66 1.87 15.14
CA ILE A 149 -1.60 0.49 14.64
C ILE A 149 -1.89 -0.47 15.79
N GLU A 150 -2.96 -1.23 15.65
CA GLU A 150 -3.37 -2.26 16.60
C GLU A 150 -4.27 -3.27 15.88
N LEU A 151 -4.00 -4.56 16.06
CA LEU A 151 -4.92 -5.58 15.58
C LEU A 151 -6.21 -5.53 16.39
N GLY A 152 -7.30 -5.19 15.69
CA GLY A 152 -8.64 -5.33 16.21
C GLY A 152 -9.16 -6.77 16.09
N GLU A 153 -10.44 -6.92 16.37
CA GLU A 153 -11.14 -8.19 16.20
C GLU A 153 -11.23 -8.57 14.71
N LEU A 154 -11.40 -9.87 14.47
CA LEU A 154 -11.66 -10.40 13.14
C LEU A 154 -13.18 -10.39 12.87
N PHE A 155 -13.58 -9.75 11.78
CA PHE A 155 -14.97 -9.70 11.35
C PHE A 155 -15.17 -10.56 10.11
N LYS A 156 -16.23 -11.37 10.11
CA LYS A 156 -16.62 -12.13 8.92
C LYS A 156 -17.42 -11.23 7.97
N CYS A 157 -17.04 -11.21 6.70
CA CYS A 157 -17.78 -10.48 5.68
C CYS A 157 -19.16 -11.11 5.43
N THR A 158 -20.15 -10.24 5.23
CA THR A 158 -21.48 -10.63 4.75
C THR A 158 -21.45 -10.94 3.25
N LEU A 159 -22.49 -11.60 2.75
CA LEU A 159 -22.69 -11.88 1.31
C LEU A 159 -22.62 -10.60 0.47
N GLN A 160 -23.15 -9.49 0.99
CA GLN A 160 -23.18 -8.20 0.31
C GLN A 160 -21.80 -7.53 0.24
N GLN A 161 -20.93 -7.77 1.22
CA GLN A 161 -19.62 -7.12 1.31
C GLN A 161 -18.57 -7.76 0.40
N ASP A 162 -18.58 -9.09 0.26
CA ASP A 162 -17.54 -9.80 -0.49
C ASP A 162 -18.07 -10.71 -1.61
N GLY A 163 -19.37 -10.67 -1.89
CA GLY A 163 -20.02 -11.53 -2.88
C GLY A 163 -20.11 -13.00 -2.45
N GLY A 164 -20.05 -13.28 -1.14
CA GLY A 164 -20.23 -14.62 -0.59
C GLY A 164 -18.97 -15.47 -0.62
N LYS A 165 -17.79 -14.84 -0.62
CA LYS A 165 -16.50 -15.55 -0.56
C LYS A 165 -16.18 -16.01 0.86
N GLY A 166 -16.91 -15.53 1.85
CA GLY A 166 -16.75 -15.91 3.24
C GLY A 166 -15.42 -15.42 3.81
N GLY A 167 -14.91 -14.32 3.27
CA GLY A 167 -13.72 -13.66 3.75
C GLY A 167 -13.92 -13.01 5.11
N HIS A 168 -12.81 -12.57 5.67
CA HIS A 168 -12.76 -11.89 6.95
C HIS A 168 -11.91 -10.63 6.82
N VAL A 169 -12.22 -9.62 7.63
CA VAL A 169 -11.43 -8.40 7.75
C VAL A 169 -10.91 -8.31 9.16
N VAL A 170 -9.60 -8.13 9.32
CA VAL A 170 -8.98 -7.74 10.60
C VAL A 170 -8.58 -6.28 10.51
N ARG A 171 -9.09 -5.45 11.42
CA ARG A 171 -8.62 -4.06 11.55
C ARG A 171 -7.18 -4.08 12.00
N PHE A 172 -6.33 -3.25 11.41
CA PHE A 172 -4.94 -3.11 11.87
C PHE A 172 -4.46 -1.67 12.03
N MET A 173 -5.18 -0.70 11.48
CA MET A 173 -4.87 0.72 11.66
C MET A 173 -6.16 1.54 11.78
N CYS A 174 -6.12 2.58 12.61
CA CYS A 174 -7.20 3.57 12.68
C CYS A 174 -6.61 4.98 12.78
N ASP A 175 -7.36 5.98 12.33
CA ASP A 175 -6.94 7.36 12.52
C ASP A 175 -7.09 7.81 13.98
N GLN A 176 -6.45 8.93 14.35
CA GLN A 176 -6.50 9.47 15.72
C GLN A 176 -7.91 9.76 16.24
N GLN A 177 -8.86 10.03 15.35
CA GLN A 177 -10.24 10.35 15.70
C GLN A 177 -11.12 9.09 15.74
N GLY A 178 -10.62 7.95 15.27
CA GLY A 178 -11.41 6.72 15.18
C GLY A 178 -12.56 6.81 14.18
N CYS A 179 -12.44 7.65 13.17
CA CYS A 179 -13.41 7.87 12.09
C CYS A 179 -13.05 7.09 10.81
N GLY A 180 -11.78 6.74 10.63
CA GLY A 180 -11.24 6.01 9.49
C GLY A 180 -10.46 4.78 9.94
N TYR A 181 -10.68 3.67 9.23
CA TYR A 181 -10.11 2.37 9.58
C TYR A 181 -9.54 1.69 8.36
N TRP A 182 -8.37 1.09 8.54
CA TRP A 182 -7.77 0.17 7.58
C TRP A 182 -7.81 -1.24 8.13
N GLY A 183 -8.21 -2.15 7.26
CA GLY A 183 -8.29 -3.56 7.56
C GLY A 183 -7.59 -4.40 6.50
N LEU A 184 -7.20 -5.59 6.89
CA LEU A 184 -6.70 -6.62 5.99
C LEU A 184 -7.86 -7.58 5.74
N TYR A 185 -8.37 -7.57 4.52
CA TYR A 185 -9.29 -8.60 4.04
C TYR A 185 -8.51 -9.87 3.69
N MET A 186 -9.05 -11.04 4.03
CA MET A 186 -8.52 -12.35 3.69
C MET A 186 -9.65 -13.34 3.41
N ASP A 187 -9.51 -14.17 2.38
CA ASP A 187 -10.43 -15.28 2.12
C ASP A 187 -9.78 -16.67 2.28
N THR A 188 -10.60 -17.71 2.24
CA THR A 188 -10.14 -19.10 2.39
C THR A 188 -9.38 -19.63 1.18
N ALA A 189 -9.44 -18.93 0.04
CA ALA A 189 -8.65 -19.24 -1.15
C ALA A 189 -7.25 -18.59 -1.11
N GLY A 190 -6.94 -17.84 -0.05
CA GLY A 190 -5.65 -17.18 0.14
C GLY A 190 -5.53 -15.84 -0.57
N HIS A 191 -6.64 -15.24 -1.02
CA HIS A 191 -6.62 -13.85 -1.49
C HIS A 191 -6.65 -12.91 -0.29
N SER A 192 -5.93 -11.79 -0.40
CA SER A 192 -5.96 -10.71 0.58
C SER A 192 -5.92 -9.34 -0.08
N CYS A 193 -6.42 -8.30 0.59
CA CYS A 193 -6.20 -6.92 0.15
C CYS A 193 -6.29 -5.96 1.35
N VAL A 194 -5.81 -4.73 1.16
CA VAL A 194 -6.03 -3.65 2.11
C VAL A 194 -7.36 -2.99 1.81
N VAL A 195 -8.23 -2.98 2.80
CA VAL A 195 -9.52 -2.31 2.73
C VAL A 195 -9.54 -1.09 3.65
N HIS A 196 -10.35 -0.09 3.27
CA HIS A 196 -10.68 1.06 4.09
C HIS A 196 -12.19 1.23 4.14
N THR A 197 -12.71 1.94 5.14
CA THR A 197 -14.13 2.28 5.19
C THR A 197 -14.49 3.28 4.08
N GLU A 198 -15.63 3.12 3.42
CA GLU A 198 -16.05 4.00 2.31
C GLU A 198 -16.28 5.43 2.81
N SER A 199 -16.99 5.58 3.94
CA SER A 199 -17.22 6.86 4.57
C SER A 199 -16.47 6.99 5.90
N TRP A 200 -16.08 8.22 6.20
CA TRP A 200 -15.63 8.64 7.53
C TRP A 200 -16.78 8.70 8.53
N ASP A 201 -18.02 8.71 8.03
CA ASP A 201 -19.25 8.72 8.83
C ASP A 201 -19.78 7.30 9.11
N ASP A 202 -19.20 6.27 8.50
CA ASP A 202 -19.65 4.87 8.70
C ASP A 202 -19.34 4.36 10.11
N PHE A 203 -18.43 5.04 10.82
CA PHE A 203 -18.19 4.84 12.23
C PHE A 203 -18.60 6.08 13.03
N PHE A 204 -19.56 5.88 13.94
CA PHE A 204 -19.81 6.84 14.99
C PHE A 204 -18.63 6.81 15.97
N CYS A 205 -17.68 7.73 15.81
CA CYS A 205 -16.88 8.13 16.96
C CYS A 205 -17.84 8.69 18.01
N GLY A 206 -17.82 8.16 19.24
CA GLY A 206 -18.59 8.71 20.36
C GLY A 206 -18.29 10.20 20.62
N CYS A 207 -17.24 10.76 20.00
CA CYS A 207 -16.90 12.17 19.99
C CYS A 207 -17.83 13.06 19.14
N CYS A 208 -18.64 12.50 18.24
CA CYS A 208 -19.57 13.27 17.41
C CYS A 208 -20.84 13.71 18.15
N GLU A 209 -21.28 12.95 19.17
CA GLU A 209 -22.39 13.35 20.04
C GLU A 209 -21.93 14.29 21.17
N ALA A 210 -20.69 14.15 21.64
CA ALA A 210 -20.09 15.01 22.67
C ALA A 210 -19.25 16.15 22.05
N GLY A 211 -19.90 17.02 21.26
CA GLY A 211 -19.42 18.34 20.83
C GLY A 211 -17.90 18.56 20.68
N ARG A 212 -17.35 18.38 19.47
CA ARG A 212 -16.18 19.05 18.84
C ARG A 212 -14.86 19.28 19.63
N TYR A 213 -14.67 18.85 20.87
CA TYR A 213 -13.48 19.21 21.67
C TYR A 213 -12.79 18.05 22.41
N ALA A 214 -13.04 16.81 22.03
CA ALA A 214 -12.47 15.62 22.67
C ALA A 214 -11.21 15.03 21.97
N ALA A 215 -10.67 15.69 20.95
CA ALA A 215 -9.66 15.11 20.04
C ALA A 215 -8.26 14.82 20.63
N TYR A 216 -7.97 15.17 21.89
CA TYR A 216 -6.60 15.11 22.44
C TYR A 216 -6.46 14.40 23.79
N ALA A 217 -7.54 13.90 24.42
CA ALA A 217 -7.50 13.43 25.81
C ALA A 217 -8.13 12.06 26.08
N HIS A 218 -8.49 11.30 25.05
CA HIS A 218 -9.12 10.00 25.28
C HIS A 218 -8.12 8.85 25.17
N PRO A 219 -8.05 7.96 26.18
CA PRO A 219 -7.47 6.64 25.98
C PRO A 219 -8.28 5.92 24.89
N PRO A 220 -7.68 5.00 24.11
CA PRO A 220 -8.41 4.21 23.13
C PRO A 220 -9.48 3.42 23.87
N VAL A 221 -10.72 3.94 23.89
CA VAL A 221 -11.83 3.22 24.48
C VAL A 221 -12.15 2.10 23.52
N ALA A 222 -11.90 0.86 23.95
CA ALA A 222 -12.28 -0.34 23.23
C ALA A 222 -13.78 -0.28 22.93
N HIS A 223 -14.12 -0.02 21.67
CA HIS A 223 -15.48 0.29 21.26
C HIS A 223 -16.31 -0.98 21.05
N GLU A 224 -17.21 -1.29 22.00
CA GLU A 224 -18.30 -2.27 21.80
C GLU A 224 -19.18 -1.93 20.56
N ALA A 225 -19.14 -0.67 20.08
CA ALA A 225 -19.81 -0.20 18.86
C ALA A 225 -19.26 -0.78 17.55
N ILE A 226 -18.10 -1.46 17.56
CA ILE A 226 -17.46 -1.96 16.34
C ILE A 226 -18.23 -3.15 15.71
N VAL A 227 -18.85 -4.00 16.53
CA VAL A 227 -19.58 -5.18 16.04
C VAL A 227 -20.82 -4.79 15.22
N GLU A 228 -21.53 -3.75 15.66
CA GLU A 228 -22.72 -3.24 14.95
C GLU A 228 -22.33 -2.46 13.69
N ALA A 229 -21.25 -1.68 13.74
CA ALA A 229 -20.69 -1.01 12.57
C ALA A 229 -20.31 -2.04 11.48
N ALA A 230 -19.61 -3.14 11.83
CA ALA A 230 -19.15 -4.15 10.88
C ALA A 230 -20.25 -4.77 9.99
N ALA A 231 -21.50 -4.81 10.47
CA ALA A 231 -22.65 -5.28 9.70
C ALA A 231 -23.10 -4.29 8.61
N SER A 232 -22.84 -2.99 8.78
CA SER A 232 -23.15 -1.92 7.83
C SER A 232 -21.93 -1.37 7.08
N LEU A 233 -20.70 -1.74 7.47
CA LEU A 233 -19.49 -1.23 6.85
C LEU A 233 -19.44 -1.55 5.36
N ARG A 234 -19.19 -0.50 4.59
CA ARG A 234 -18.79 -0.61 3.21
C ARG A 234 -17.29 -0.48 3.14
N PHE A 235 -16.67 -1.52 2.59
CA PHE A 235 -15.24 -1.54 2.39
C PHE A 235 -14.92 -1.15 0.94
N VAL A 236 -13.90 -0.32 0.80
CA VAL A 236 -13.26 -0.01 -0.46
C VAL A 236 -11.89 -0.65 -0.49
N CYS A 237 -11.50 -1.23 -1.62
CA CYS A 237 -10.14 -1.73 -1.80
C CYS A 237 -9.23 -0.52 -2.02
N VAL A 238 -8.27 -0.36 -1.12
CA VAL A 238 -7.24 0.67 -1.19
C VAL A 238 -6.04 0.17 -1.98
N ASP A 239 -5.68 -1.09 -1.75
CA ASP A 239 -4.56 -1.75 -2.43
C ASP A 239 -4.80 -3.26 -2.46
N ALA A 240 -4.37 -3.90 -3.54
CA ALA A 240 -4.47 -5.35 -3.69
C ALA A 240 -3.43 -6.09 -2.85
N GLU A 241 -2.30 -5.45 -2.55
CA GLU A 241 -1.20 -6.03 -1.81
C GLU A 241 -0.84 -5.19 -0.59
N TRP A 242 -0.69 -5.85 0.56
CA TRP A 242 -0.41 -5.15 1.79
C TRP A 242 0.98 -4.51 1.81
N GLU A 243 1.99 -5.15 1.23
CA GLU A 243 3.36 -4.59 1.19
C GLU A 243 3.45 -3.38 0.27
N GLU A 244 2.74 -3.38 -0.87
CA GLU A 244 2.67 -2.21 -1.76
C GLU A 244 2.02 -1.02 -1.03
N TRP A 245 0.89 -1.28 -0.38
CA TRP A 245 0.23 -0.29 0.46
C TRP A 245 1.15 0.25 1.56
N MET A 246 1.84 -0.63 2.29
CA MET A 246 2.70 -0.24 3.39
C MET A 246 3.94 0.53 2.91
N ALA A 247 4.52 0.17 1.76
CA ALA A 247 5.62 0.91 1.16
C ALA A 247 5.19 2.34 0.83
N ASN A 248 4.04 2.50 0.17
CA ASN A 248 3.47 3.81 -0.10
C ASN A 248 3.25 4.61 1.19
N MET A 249 2.63 4.00 2.21
CA MET A 249 2.38 4.65 3.51
C MET A 249 3.68 5.11 4.19
N TYR A 250 4.72 4.28 4.19
CA TYR A 250 6.01 4.61 4.78
C TYR A 250 6.66 5.81 4.09
N PHE A 251 6.84 5.75 2.78
CA PHE A 251 7.52 6.82 2.04
C PHE A 251 6.68 8.09 1.98
N ASP A 252 5.38 7.99 1.67
CA ASP A 252 4.51 9.16 1.61
C ASP A 252 4.43 9.87 2.96
N GLY A 253 4.40 9.13 4.08
CA GLY A 253 4.39 9.70 5.41
C GLY A 253 5.64 10.53 5.71
N TRP A 254 6.83 9.97 5.43
CA TRP A 254 8.10 10.67 5.68
C TRP A 254 8.32 11.85 4.74
N ILE A 255 7.99 11.69 3.46
CA ILE A 255 8.09 12.78 2.48
C ILE A 255 7.13 13.91 2.85
N TRP A 256 5.89 13.59 3.18
CA TRP A 256 4.91 14.59 3.60
C TRP A 256 5.38 15.34 4.85
N GLY A 257 5.92 14.63 5.84
CA GLY A 257 6.51 15.22 7.04
C GLY A 257 7.65 16.19 6.71
N ALA A 258 8.56 15.81 5.82
CA ALA A 258 9.66 16.67 5.38
C ALA A 258 9.15 17.93 4.66
N LEU A 259 8.21 17.79 3.72
CA LEU A 259 7.64 18.90 2.97
C LEU A 259 6.88 19.88 3.86
N TRP A 260 6.12 19.37 4.84
CA TRP A 260 5.37 20.19 5.79
C TRP A 260 6.30 20.97 6.73
N ALA A 261 7.43 20.36 7.10
CA ALA A 261 8.48 21.02 7.89
C ALA A 261 9.40 21.92 7.04
N GLU A 262 9.09 22.15 5.76
CA GLU A 262 9.91 22.91 4.80
C GLU A 262 11.37 22.39 4.69
N ARG A 263 11.56 21.08 4.87
CA ARG A 263 12.86 20.40 4.77
C ARG A 263 13.07 19.79 3.39
N GLU A 264 14.33 19.59 3.03
CA GLU A 264 14.71 18.82 1.85
C GLU A 264 14.37 17.32 2.08
N VAL A 265 13.85 16.67 1.04
CA VAL A 265 13.68 15.21 1.00
C VAL A 265 15.05 14.59 0.71
N VAL A 266 15.54 13.73 1.60
CA VAL A 266 16.90 13.18 1.54
C VAL A 266 16.91 11.66 1.63
N GLY A 267 18.06 11.05 1.34
CA GLY A 267 18.28 9.62 1.55
C GLY A 267 17.32 8.72 0.76
N TRP A 268 16.70 7.76 1.44
CA TRP A 268 15.82 6.75 0.85
C TRP A 268 14.50 7.33 0.36
N ASP A 269 14.00 8.38 1.01
CA ASP A 269 12.79 9.07 0.57
C ASP A 269 13.02 9.76 -0.79
N LEU A 270 14.21 10.32 -0.98
CA LEU A 270 14.61 10.91 -2.26
C LEU A 270 14.83 9.83 -3.34
N GLU A 271 15.40 8.68 -2.97
CA GLU A 271 15.52 7.52 -3.86
C GLU A 271 14.13 7.07 -4.33
N TYR A 272 13.17 6.93 -3.41
CA TYR A 272 11.78 6.62 -3.74
C TYR A 272 11.16 7.63 -4.71
N VAL A 273 11.32 8.94 -4.47
CA VAL A 273 10.85 10.00 -5.38
C VAL A 273 11.48 9.87 -6.78
N ARG A 274 12.77 9.49 -6.87
CA ARG A 274 13.47 9.29 -8.15
C ARG A 274 12.99 8.06 -8.91
N HIS A 275 12.36 7.10 -8.23
CA HIS A 275 11.76 5.92 -8.83
C HIS A 275 10.30 6.14 -9.27
N PHE A 276 9.81 7.38 -9.34
CA PHE A 276 8.50 7.61 -9.95
C PHE A 276 8.57 7.34 -11.45
N GLU A 277 7.59 6.61 -11.97
CA GLU A 277 7.47 6.31 -13.38
C GLU A 277 6.43 7.20 -14.05
N ARG A 278 6.72 7.60 -15.28
CA ARG A 278 5.68 8.11 -16.17
C ARG A 278 4.79 6.94 -16.57
N GLN A 279 3.54 6.95 -16.13
CA GLN A 279 2.51 6.14 -16.79
C GLN A 279 2.28 6.72 -18.19
N LYS A 280 3.08 6.26 -19.16
CA LYS A 280 2.92 6.62 -20.57
C LYS A 280 1.56 6.14 -21.06
N ASP A 281 0.62 7.06 -21.29
CA ASP A 281 -0.28 7.11 -22.46
C ASP A 281 -0.96 5.81 -22.97
N THR A 282 -1.09 4.75 -22.18
CA THR A 282 -1.43 3.40 -22.69
C THR A 282 -2.80 2.86 -22.27
N VAL A 283 -3.55 3.53 -21.40
CA VAL A 283 -4.91 3.05 -21.07
C VAL A 283 -5.98 3.64 -22.00
N PHE A 284 -5.75 4.80 -22.61
CA PHE A 284 -6.63 5.33 -23.65
C PHE A 284 -5.80 6.05 -24.70
N GLY A 285 -5.70 5.46 -25.90
CA GLY A 285 -5.06 6.08 -27.06
C GLY A 285 -5.74 7.39 -27.44
N GLY A 286 -5.29 8.49 -26.84
CA GLY A 286 -5.62 9.85 -27.21
C GLY A 286 -4.34 10.50 -27.71
N GLY A 287 -4.14 10.51 -29.02
CA GLY A 287 -3.03 11.22 -29.63
C GLY A 287 -3.09 12.69 -29.26
N HIS A 288 -2.07 13.17 -28.54
CA HIS A 288 -1.75 14.57 -28.50
C HIS A 288 -0.28 14.76 -28.86
N GLU A 289 -0.07 15.17 -30.11
CA GLU A 289 1.09 15.94 -30.51
C GLU A 289 1.21 17.22 -29.65
N LYS A 290 2.48 17.62 -29.46
CA LYS A 290 3.05 18.88 -28.95
C LYS A 290 3.50 18.84 -27.49
N ALA A 291 4.66 19.39 -27.11
CA ALA A 291 5.45 20.41 -27.80
C ALA A 291 6.95 20.28 -27.46
N ASP A 292 7.79 20.55 -28.47
CA ASP A 292 9.07 21.22 -28.27
C ASP A 292 8.84 22.51 -27.50
N ARG A 293 9.56 22.69 -26.37
CA ARG A 293 9.94 24.00 -25.81
C ARG A 293 10.85 23.79 -24.59
N PHE A 294 12.15 23.84 -24.82
CA PHE A 294 13.12 24.43 -23.88
C PHE A 294 14.27 25.01 -24.72
N GLU A 295 14.14 26.29 -25.05
CA GLU A 295 15.22 27.28 -25.06
C GLU A 295 14.86 28.35 -24.04
#